data_AF-A0A5J4PZ54-F1
#
_entry.id   AF-A0A5J4PZ54-F1
#
_cell.length_a   1.000
_cell.length_b   1.000
_cell.length_c   1.000
_cell.angle_alpha   90.00
_cell.angle_beta   90.00
_cell.angle_gamma   90.00
#
_symmetry.space_group_name_H-M   'P 1'
#
loop_
_entity.id
_entity.type
_entity.pdbx_description
1 polymer ?
#
loop_
_entity_poly.entity_id
_entity_poly.type
_entity_poly.pdbx_seq_one_letter_code
_entity_poly.pdbx_strand_id
1 'polypeptide(L)'
;MSHAKNAGRFLLNEERADWHDQTLWLVRRKRDAQAASVPGWEALRERASHIKEDALAHLDTYLEQLEAEAVKNGVQVHWASDAGECNRIILNIIQKHGAKHIVKSK
;
A
#
# COMPACT_ATOMS: atom_id res chain seq x y z
N MET A 1 -19.97 -5.80 9.88
CA MET A 1 -19.77 -7.27 9.81
C MET A 1 -18.30 -7.58 9.99
N SER A 2 -17.94 -8.63 10.72
CA SER A 2 -16.54 -9.02 10.88
C SER A 2 -15.96 -9.54 9.55
N HIS A 3 -14.64 -9.40 9.37
CA HIS A 3 -13.95 -9.85 8.16
C HIS A 3 -14.26 -11.33 7.85
N ALA A 4 -14.24 -12.19 8.88
CA ALA A 4 -14.58 -13.61 8.75
C ALA A 4 -15.97 -13.86 8.13
N LYS A 5 -16.99 -13.10 8.55
CA LYS A 5 -18.35 -13.23 7.98
C LYS A 5 -18.39 -12.81 6.51
N ASN A 6 -17.66 -11.75 6.17
CA ASN A 6 -17.58 -11.29 4.78
C ASN A 6 -16.84 -12.29 3.88
N ALA A 7 -15.77 -12.89 4.38
CA ALA A 7 -15.02 -13.94 3.68
C ALA A 7 -15.89 -15.18 3.45
N GLY A 8 -16.64 -15.64 4.46
CA GLY A 8 -17.58 -16.75 4.31
C GLY A 8 -18.61 -16.50 3.22
N ARG A 9 -19.19 -15.28 3.17
CA ARG A 9 -20.13 -14.91 2.10
C ARG A 9 -19.48 -14.85 0.71
N PHE A 10 -18.22 -14.45 0.63
CA PHE A 10 -17.47 -14.44 -0.64
C PHE A 10 -17.30 -15.86 -1.20
N LEU A 11 -16.96 -16.82 -0.34
CA LEU A 11 -16.74 -18.23 -0.72
C LEU A 11 -18.01 -18.95 -1.18
N LEU A 12 -19.22 -18.47 -0.84
CA LEU A 12 -20.47 -19.02 -1.35
C LEU A 12 -20.63 -18.84 -2.87
N ASN A 13 -19.88 -17.92 -3.48
CA ASN A 13 -19.84 -17.77 -4.93
C ASN A 13 -18.56 -18.46 -5.45
N GLU A 14 -18.70 -19.75 -5.74
CA GLU A 14 -17.57 -20.60 -6.16
C GLU A 14 -16.89 -20.09 -7.43
N GLU A 15 -17.66 -19.75 -8.48
CA GLU A 15 -17.11 -19.21 -9.74
C GLU A 15 -16.24 -17.97 -9.49
N ARG A 16 -16.70 -17.06 -8.62
CA ARG A 16 -15.95 -15.85 -8.28
C ARG A 16 -14.73 -16.15 -7.42
N ALA A 17 -14.83 -17.10 -6.49
CA ALA A 17 -13.72 -17.52 -5.65
C ALA A 17 -12.63 -18.19 -6.49
N ASP A 18 -13.01 -19.09 -7.40
CA ASP A 18 -12.09 -19.77 -8.32
C ASP A 18 -11.37 -18.78 -9.24
N TRP A 19 -12.11 -17.83 -9.83
CA TRP A 19 -11.50 -16.78 -10.65
C TRP A 19 -10.49 -15.93 -9.85
N HIS A 20 -10.83 -15.59 -8.59
CA HIS A 20 -9.94 -14.83 -7.72
C HIS A 20 -8.66 -15.61 -7.41
N ASP A 21 -8.77 -16.89 -7.09
CA ASP A 21 -7.62 -17.76 -6.79
C ASP A 21 -6.73 -17.98 -8.02
N GLN A 22 -7.33 -18.19 -9.19
CA GLN A 22 -6.59 -18.25 -10.45
C GLN A 22 -5.82 -16.95 -10.71
N THR A 23 -6.45 -15.79 -10.46
CA THR A 23 -5.82 -14.48 -10.62
C THR A 23 -4.62 -14.32 -9.69
N LEU A 24 -4.75 -14.73 -8.42
CA LEU A 24 -3.63 -14.73 -7.46
C LEU A 24 -2.48 -15.60 -7.95
N TRP A 25 -2.78 -16.81 -8.45
CA TRP A 25 -1.77 -17.72 -9.00
C TRP A 25 -1.07 -17.14 -10.22
N LEU A 26 -1.81 -16.50 -11.13
CA LEU A 26 -1.23 -15.83 -12.29
C LEU A 26 -0.24 -14.74 -11.90
N VAL A 27 -0.60 -13.90 -10.92
CA VAL A 27 0.30 -12.83 -10.41
C VAL A 27 1.53 -13.43 -9.74
N ARG A 28 1.36 -14.48 -8.92
CA ARG A 28 2.49 -15.19 -8.27
C ARG A 28 3.45 -15.79 -9.31
N ARG A 29 2.92 -16.51 -10.30
CA ARG A 29 3.74 -17.09 -11.38
C ARG A 29 4.52 -16.03 -12.14
N LYS A 30 3.89 -14.89 -12.46
CA LYS A 30 4.59 -13.76 -13.11
C LYS A 30 5.70 -13.21 -12.22
N ARG A 31 5.44 -13.02 -10.93
CA ARG A 31 6.46 -12.57 -9.96
C ARG A 31 7.63 -13.54 -9.89
N ASP A 32 7.36 -14.84 -9.82
CA ASP A 32 8.41 -15.86 -9.69
C ASP A 32 9.27 -15.96 -10.96
N ALA A 33 8.66 -15.82 -12.14
CA ALA A 33 9.40 -15.72 -13.40
C ALA A 33 10.31 -14.48 -13.45
N GLN A 34 9.82 -13.33 -12.97
CA GLN A 34 10.63 -12.11 -12.90
C GLN A 34 11.78 -12.24 -11.88
N ALA A 35 11.49 -12.81 -10.70
CA ALA A 35 12.51 -13.09 -9.68
C ALA A 35 13.62 -14.00 -10.24
N ALA A 36 13.24 -15.06 -10.95
CA ALA A 36 14.19 -15.99 -11.57
C ALA A 36 15.03 -15.35 -12.68
N SER A 37 14.51 -14.34 -13.38
CA SER A 37 15.27 -13.61 -14.42
C SER A 37 16.29 -12.61 -13.89
N VAL A 38 16.25 -12.27 -12.60
CA VAL A 38 17.15 -11.28 -11.99
C VAL A 38 18.34 -12.00 -11.32
N PRO A 39 19.58 -11.79 -11.80
CA PRO A 39 20.76 -12.37 -11.16
C PRO A 39 20.90 -11.89 -9.71
N GLY A 40 21.21 -12.81 -8.79
CA GLY A 40 21.40 -12.47 -7.37
C GLY A 40 20.13 -12.02 -6.65
N TRP A 41 18.95 -12.39 -7.15
CA TRP A 41 17.65 -11.97 -6.61
C TRP A 41 17.51 -12.11 -5.09
N GLU A 42 17.92 -13.24 -4.51
CA GLU A 42 17.77 -13.44 -3.05
C GLU A 42 18.67 -12.50 -2.23
N ALA A 43 19.89 -12.21 -2.69
CA ALA A 43 20.77 -11.24 -2.04
C ALA A 43 20.21 -9.81 -2.15
N LEU A 44 19.61 -9.45 -3.28
CA LEU A 44 18.91 -8.17 -3.45
C LEU A 44 17.70 -8.06 -2.51
N ARG A 45 16.93 -9.14 -2.37
CA ARG A 45 15.78 -9.21 -1.45
C ARG A 45 16.21 -9.02 0.00
N GLU A 46 17.27 -9.72 0.42
CA GLU A 46 17.83 -9.61 1.77
C GLU A 46 18.31 -8.17 2.03
N ARG A 47 19.08 -7.59 1.09
CA ARG A 47 19.52 -6.20 1.20
C ARG A 47 18.36 -5.22 1.32
N ALA A 48 17.30 -5.41 0.53
CA ALA A 48 16.09 -4.60 0.62
C ALA A 48 15.35 -4.79 1.96
N SER A 49 15.40 -5.98 2.58
CA SER A 49 14.86 -6.20 3.93
C SER A 49 15.61 -5.35 4.95
N HIS A 50 16.94 -5.41 4.96
CA HIS A 50 17.75 -4.61 5.90
C HIS A 50 17.52 -3.10 5.73
N ILE A 51 17.35 -2.62 4.50
CA ILE A 51 17.01 -1.21 4.25
C ILE A 51 15.65 -0.84 4.85
N LYS A 52 14.65 -1.72 4.71
CA LYS A 52 13.34 -1.49 5.32
C LYS A 52 13.38 -1.53 6.84
N GLU A 53 14.16 -2.43 7.41
CA GLU A 53 14.36 -2.51 8.85
C GLU A 53 15.01 -1.24 9.39
N ASP A 54 16.05 -0.74 8.73
CA ASP A 54 16.68 0.54 9.07
C ASP A 54 15.69 1.72 8.94
N ALA A 55 14.90 1.75 7.86
CA ALA A 55 13.87 2.77 7.66
C ALA A 55 12.79 2.76 8.74
N LEU A 56 12.39 1.58 9.22
CA LEU A 56 11.43 1.44 10.31
C LEU A 56 12.04 1.79 11.67
N ALA A 57 13.34 1.50 11.88
CA ALA A 57 14.04 1.82 13.11
C ALA A 57 14.24 3.34 13.30
N HIS A 58 14.37 4.10 12.21
CA HIS A 58 14.56 5.54 12.20
C HIS A 58 13.36 6.27 11.56
N LEU A 59 12.17 5.70 11.72
CA LEU A 59 10.97 6.17 11.03
C LEU A 59 10.65 7.63 11.35
N ASP A 60 10.82 8.04 12.61
CA ASP A 60 10.66 9.42 13.07
C ASP A 60 11.48 10.42 12.23
N THR A 61 12.74 10.10 12.00
CA THR A 61 13.68 10.95 11.25
C THR A 61 13.36 10.94 9.76
N TYR A 62 13.15 9.77 9.17
CA TYR A 62 12.90 9.66 7.73
C TYR A 62 11.54 10.26 7.31
N LEU A 63 10.57 10.27 8.21
CA LEU A 63 9.26 10.89 7.99
C LEU A 63 9.36 12.42 7.85
N GLU A 64 10.11 13.08 8.74
CA GLU A 64 10.36 14.53 8.64
C GLU A 64 11.19 14.87 7.39
N GLN A 65 12.19 14.05 7.06
CA GLN A 65 12.96 14.22 5.84
C GLN A 65 12.10 14.09 4.58
N LEU A 66 11.21 13.09 4.54
CA LEU A 66 10.27 12.90 3.44
C LEU A 66 9.35 14.11 3.30
N GLU A 67 8.81 14.64 4.40
CA GLU A 67 7.97 15.83 4.37
C GLU A 67 8.72 17.02 3.80
N ALA A 68 9.94 17.29 4.30
CA ALA A 68 10.74 18.42 3.85
C ALA A 68 11.01 18.36 2.34
N GLU A 69 11.37 17.19 1.81
CA GLU A 69 11.59 17.01 0.37
C GLU A 69 10.29 17.08 -0.44
N ALA A 70 9.19 16.53 0.06
CA ALA A 70 7.88 16.59 -0.61
C ALA A 70 7.40 18.05 -0.73
N VAL A 71 7.52 18.83 0.36
CA VAL A 71 7.15 20.26 0.39
C VAL A 71 8.01 21.07 -0.58
N LYS A 72 9.33 20.80 -0.65
CA LYS A 72 10.20 21.44 -1.66
C LYS A 72 9.74 21.18 -3.10
N ASN A 73 9.14 20.01 -3.36
CA ASN A 73 8.58 19.65 -4.66
C ASN A 73 7.12 20.12 -4.86
N GLY A 74 6.60 20.98 -3.97
CA GLY A 74 5.25 21.55 -4.08
C GLY A 74 4.13 20.61 -3.62
N VAL A 75 4.46 19.52 -2.93
CA VAL A 75 3.47 18.61 -2.34
C VAL A 75 3.04 19.15 -0.98
N GLN A 76 1.74 19.17 -0.73
CA GLN A 76 1.21 19.42 0.61
C GLN A 76 1.13 18.11 1.40
N VAL A 77 1.89 18.02 2.48
CA VAL A 77 1.87 16.87 3.40
C VAL A 77 0.89 17.15 4.54
N HIS A 78 0.12 16.14 4.92
CA HIS A 78 -0.81 16.21 6.02
C HIS A 78 -0.52 15.09 7.02
N TRP A 79 -0.15 15.46 8.25
CA TRP A 79 -0.04 14.54 9.37
C TRP A 79 -1.41 14.28 10.00
N ALA A 80 -1.65 13.04 10.40
CA ALA A 80 -2.84 12.64 11.15
C ALA A 80 -2.43 11.70 12.28
N SER A 81 -2.87 12.02 13.49
CA SER A 81 -2.53 11.28 14.71
C SER A 81 -3.31 9.98 14.83
N ASP A 82 -4.49 9.93 14.20
CA ASP A 82 -5.38 8.76 14.19
C ASP A 82 -6.23 8.68 12.91
N ALA A 83 -7.01 7.59 12.83
CA ALA A 83 -7.88 7.34 11.68
C ALA A 83 -9.01 8.38 11.52
N GLY A 84 -9.53 8.93 12.63
CA GLY A 84 -10.59 9.94 12.61
C GLY A 84 -10.09 11.26 12.05
N GLU A 85 -8.92 11.70 12.49
CA GLU A 85 -8.24 12.88 11.95
C GLU A 85 -7.91 12.73 10.47
N CYS A 86 -7.35 11.57 10.08
CA CYS A 86 -7.04 11.27 8.67
C CYS A 86 -8.28 11.38 7.78
N ASN A 87 -9.40 10.75 8.19
CA ASN A 87 -10.66 10.81 7.46
C ASN A 87 -11.19 12.24 7.33
N ARG A 88 -11.08 13.06 8.39
CA ARG A 88 -11.50 14.46 8.38
C ARG A 88 -10.68 15.30 7.42
N ILE A 89 -9.36 15.15 7.43
CA ILE A 89 -8.45 15.86 6.51
C ILE A 89 -8.80 15.52 5.06
N ILE A 90 -8.90 14.23 4.74
CA ILE A 90 -9.22 13.75 3.40
C ILE A 90 -10.58 14.31 2.94
N LEU A 91 -11.61 14.20 3.78
CA LEU A 91 -12.95 14.71 3.47
C LEU A 91 -12.94 16.22 3.18
N ASN A 92 -12.23 16.99 4.01
CA ASN A 92 -12.13 18.43 3.83
C ASN A 92 -11.45 18.79 2.51
N ILE A 93 -10.38 18.08 2.11
CA ILE A 93 -9.72 18.28 0.81
C ILE A 93 -10.68 17.99 -0.34
N ILE A 94 -11.39 16.87 -0.28
CA ILE A 94 -12.37 16.48 -1.31
C ILE A 94 -13.44 17.56 -1.46
N GLN A 95 -14.02 18.01 -0.35
CA GLN A 95 -15.08 19.03 -0.35
C GLN A 95 -14.56 20.38 -0.87
N LYS A 96 -13.40 20.82 -0.39
CA LYS A 96 -12.77 22.08 -0.81
C LYS A 96 -12.54 22.15 -2.33
N HIS A 97 -12.15 21.03 -2.94
CA HIS A 97 -11.88 20.97 -4.38
C HIS A 97 -13.07 20.47 -5.21
N GLY A 98 -14.21 20.16 -4.59
CA GLY A 98 -15.36 19.54 -5.27
C GLY A 98 -14.99 18.23 -5.98
N ALA A 99 -14.03 17.48 -5.45
CA ALA A 99 -13.46 16.31 -6.11
C ALA A 99 -14.49 15.17 -6.21
N LYS A 100 -14.63 14.60 -7.40
CA LYS A 100 -15.55 13.47 -7.67
C LYS A 100 -14.83 12.12 -7.79
N HIS A 101 -13.52 12.15 -8.00
CA HIS A 101 -12.68 10.98 -8.17
C HIS A 101 -11.45 11.09 -7.28
N ILE A 102 -11.08 9.97 -6.68
CA ILE A 102 -9.94 9.87 -5.76
C ILE A 102 -9.14 8.65 -6.17
N VAL A 103 -7.82 8.84 -6.28
CA VAL A 103 -6.88 7.73 -6.47
C VAL A 103 -6.14 7.54 -5.15
N LYS A 104 -6.28 6.35 -4.57
CA LYS A 104 -5.56 5.96 -3.35
C LYS A 104 -4.38 5.08 -3.77
N SER A 105 -3.15 5.59 -3.67
CA SER A 105 -1.95 4.75 -3.78
C SER A 105 -1.63 4.08 -2.45
N LYS A 106 -1.12 2.85 -2.50
CA LYS A 106 -0.47 2.22 -1.34
C LYS A 106 1.00 2.59 -1.32
#